data_AF-A0A9P6AU84-F1
#
_entry.id   AF-A0A9P6AU84-F1
#
_cell.length_a   1.000
_cell.length_b   1.000
_cell.length_c   1.000
_cell.angle_alpha   90.00
_cell.angle_beta   90.00
_cell.angle_gamma   90.00
#
_symmetry.space_group_name_H-M   'P 1'
#
loop_
_entity.id
_entity.type
_entity.pdbx_description
1 polymer ?
#
loop_
_entity_poly.entity_id
_entity_poly.type
_entity_poly.pdbx_seq_one_letter_code
_entity_poly.pdbx_strand_id
1 'polypeptide(L)'
;LSLYDISGAPSITANMSHVATAGEVNGYISEKLGNALQGTKIVVIAAGIPWKPNIAWVNLFNTNVPIIQDLAQAISKDTPEAHILIIPNPVNSTISIITEVLKKASKFNPTKVW
;
A
#
# COMPACT_ATOMS: atom_id res chain seq x y z
N LEU A 1 -5.06 3.67 13.18
CA LEU A 1 -4.46 4.03 11.89
C LEU A 1 -3.00 3.56 11.89
N SER A 2 -2.62 2.72 10.94
CA SER A 2 -1.22 2.30 10.76
C SER A 2 -0.66 3.01 9.54
N LEU A 3 0.37 3.83 9.74
CA LEU A 3 1.10 4.51 8.67
C LEU A 3 2.36 3.72 8.37
N TYR A 4 2.59 3.40 7.11
CA TYR A 4 3.79 2.71 6.65
C TYR A 4 4.43 3.50 5.51
N ASP A 5 5.74 3.67 5.59
CA ASP A 5 6.56 4.19 4.50
C ASP A 5 7.99 3.64 4.65
N ILE A 6 8.75 3.63 3.55
CA ILE A 6 10.19 3.34 3.61
C ILE A 6 10.96 4.38 4.44
N SER A 7 10.41 5.59 4.59
CA SER A 7 11.01 6.66 5.38
C SER A 7 9.97 7.65 5.94
N GLY A 8 10.29 8.35 7.04
CA GLY A 8 9.48 9.47 7.53
C GLY A 8 8.17 9.11 8.26
N ALA A 9 7.72 7.85 8.24
CA ALA A 9 6.50 7.42 8.93
C ALA A 9 6.43 7.82 10.42
N PRO A 10 7.49 7.66 11.26
CA PRO A 10 7.42 8.07 12.67
C PRO A 10 7.15 9.57 12.88
N SER A 11 7.76 10.43 12.05
CA SER A 11 7.56 11.88 12.14
C SER A 11 6.14 12.29 11.75
N ILE A 12 5.58 11.65 10.72
CA ILE A 12 4.19 11.88 10.31
C ILE A 12 3.22 11.35 11.37
N THR A 13 3.49 10.19 11.96
CA THR A 13 2.71 9.66 13.08
C THR A 13 2.68 10.61 14.27
N ALA A 14 3.83 11.17 14.66
CA ALA A 14 3.89 12.15 15.76
C ALA A 14 3.07 13.42 15.46
N ASN A 15 3.03 13.86 14.20
CA ASN A 15 2.18 14.96 13.80
C ASN A 15 0.68 14.60 13.90
N MET A 16 0.31 13.43 13.37
CA MET A 16 -1.07 12.95 13.37
C MET A 16 -1.60 12.59 14.76
N SER A 17 -0.73 12.17 15.69
CA SER A 17 -1.14 11.88 17.07
C SER A 17 -1.56 13.11 17.87
N HIS A 18 -1.29 14.32 17.37
CA HIS A 18 -1.77 15.57 18.00
C HIS A 18 -3.20 15.93 17.59
N VAL A 19 -3.77 15.27 16.59
CA VAL A 19 -5.16 15.51 16.19
C VAL A 19 -6.09 14.91 17.25
N ALA A 20 -6.94 15.75 17.85
CA ALA A 20 -7.87 15.38 18.93
C ALA A 20 -9.02 14.47 18.46
N THR A 21 -8.68 13.25 18.06
CA THR A 21 -9.60 12.19 17.66
C THR A 21 -9.33 10.94 18.50
N ALA A 22 -10.33 10.08 18.66
CA ALA A 22 -10.20 8.87 19.48
C ALA A 22 -9.32 7.76 18.85
N GLY A 23 -8.83 7.94 17.63
CA GLY A 23 -8.08 6.91 16.90
C GLY A 23 -6.60 6.88 17.29
N GLU A 24 -6.09 5.70 17.60
CA GLU A 24 -4.64 5.49 17.76
C GLU A 24 -3.93 5.56 16.40
N VAL A 25 -2.77 6.22 16.37
CA VAL A 25 -1.93 6.31 15.16
C VAL A 25 -0.57 5.68 15.44
N ASN A 26 -0.19 4.69 14.63
CA ASN A 26 1.08 3.99 14.73
C ASN A 26 1.87 4.16 13.44
N GLY A 27 3.20 4.35 13.55
CA GLY A 27 4.11 4.57 12.43
C GLY A 27 5.09 3.43 12.28
N TYR A 28 5.20 2.89 11.07
CA TYR A 28 6.04 1.74 10.74
C TYR A 28 6.97 2.09 9.58
N ILE A 29 8.24 1.71 9.72
CA ILE A 29 9.27 1.84 8.67
C ILE A 29 9.42 0.54 7.88
N SER A 30 10.21 0.55 6.81
CA SER A 30 10.36 -0.54 5.82
C SER A 30 10.40 -1.97 6.39
N GLU A 31 11.14 -2.20 7.48
CA GLU A 31 11.31 -3.52 8.10
C GLU A 31 10.08 -4.03 8.86
N LYS A 32 9.08 -3.17 9.08
CA LYS A 32 7.91 -3.42 9.92
C LYS A 32 6.59 -3.44 9.15
N LEU A 33 6.62 -3.67 7.83
CA LEU A 33 5.40 -3.76 7.01
C LEU A 33 4.40 -4.78 7.55
N GLY A 34 4.85 -5.97 7.96
CA GLY A 34 3.96 -6.99 8.52
C GLY A 34 3.21 -6.51 9.78
N ASN A 35 3.89 -5.78 10.66
CA ASN A 35 3.26 -5.18 11.85
C ASN A 35 2.23 -4.11 11.47
N ALA A 36 2.46 -3.36 10.41
CA ALA A 36 1.49 -2.38 9.90
C ALA A 36 0.22 -3.04 9.32
N LEU A 37 0.35 -4.27 8.80
CA LEU A 37 -0.74 -5.02 8.16
C LEU A 37 -1.56 -5.88 9.13
N GLN A 38 -0.99 -6.26 10.28
CA GLN A 38 -1.67 -7.13 11.25
C GLN A 38 -3.03 -6.57 11.69
N GLY A 39 -4.09 -7.37 11.49
CA GLY A 39 -5.45 -7.02 11.88
C GLY A 39 -6.13 -5.96 11.00
N THR A 40 -5.43 -5.41 10.00
CA THR A 40 -5.94 -4.35 9.13
C THR A 40 -7.10 -4.84 8.27
N LYS A 41 -8.20 -4.06 8.24
CA LYS A 41 -9.40 -4.38 7.44
C LYS A 41 -9.46 -3.64 6.11
N ILE A 42 -8.79 -2.49 6.02
CA ILE A 42 -8.71 -1.65 4.83
C ILE A 42 -7.25 -1.24 4.67
N VAL A 43 -6.67 -1.53 3.52
CA VAL A 43 -5.32 -1.13 3.13
C VAL A 43 -5.44 -0.09 2.02
N VAL A 44 -4.89 1.10 2.25
CA VAL A 44 -4.81 2.15 1.25
C VAL A 44 -3.39 2.24 0.72
N ILE A 45 -3.20 1.94 -0.56
CA ILE A 45 -1.90 2.01 -1.21
C ILE A 45 -1.79 3.34 -1.93
N ALA A 46 -1.04 4.27 -1.34
CA ALA A 46 -0.64 5.53 -1.98
C ALA A 46 0.84 5.52 -2.43
N ALA A 47 1.55 4.43 -2.16
CA ALA A 47 2.97 4.30 -2.47
C ALA A 47 3.21 4.29 -3.99
N GLY A 48 4.10 5.16 -4.43
CA GLY A 48 4.48 5.28 -5.83
C GLY A 48 5.11 6.64 -6.11
N ILE A 49 5.72 6.76 -7.28
CA ILE A 49 6.27 8.03 -7.74
C ILE A 49 5.14 8.82 -8.41
N PRO A 50 5.01 10.14 -8.16
CA PRO A 50 4.08 10.99 -8.89
C PRO A 50 4.56 11.22 -10.33
N TRP A 51 3.62 11.31 -11.27
CA TRP A 51 3.95 11.70 -12.64
C TRP A 51 4.51 13.14 -12.68
N LYS A 52 5.56 13.36 -13.47
CA LYS A 52 6.12 14.68 -13.75
C LYS A 52 6.28 14.85 -15.28
N PRO A 53 6.12 16.06 -15.84
CA PRO A 53 6.21 16.29 -17.28
C PRO A 53 7.53 15.86 -17.93
N ASN A 54 8.62 15.82 -17.16
CA ASN A 54 9.95 15.42 -17.61
C ASN A 54 10.23 13.91 -17.50
N ILE A 55 9.28 13.11 -17.03
CA ILE A 55 9.42 11.66 -16.88
C ILE A 55 8.57 10.96 -17.93
N ALA A 56 9.20 10.06 -18.69
CA ALA A 56 8.48 9.20 -19.61
C ALA A 56 7.52 8.27 -18.84
N TRP A 57 6.32 8.08 -19.37
CA TRP A 57 5.28 7.26 -18.75
C TRP A 57 5.72 5.83 -18.41
N VAL A 58 6.57 5.24 -19.25
CA VAL A 58 7.14 3.91 -19.03
C VAL A 58 8.05 3.84 -17.79
N ASN A 59 8.76 4.92 -17.46
CA ASN A 59 9.63 4.96 -16.27
C ASN A 59 8.80 5.03 -14.98
N LEU A 60 7.69 5.77 -15.02
CA LEU A 60 6.70 5.79 -13.93
C LEU A 60 6.18 4.38 -13.65
N PHE A 61 5.75 3.69 -14.72
CA PHE A 61 5.25 2.33 -14.62
C PHE A 61 6.31 1.37 -14.07
N ASN A 62 7.51 1.35 -14.66
CA ASN A 62 8.59 0.45 -14.25
C ASN A 62 9.03 0.64 -12.80
N THR A 63 8.87 1.85 -12.25
CA THR A 63 9.20 2.11 -10.84
C THR A 63 8.08 1.68 -9.90
N ASN A 64 6.82 1.90 -10.27
CA ASN A 64 5.68 1.55 -9.42
C ASN A 64 5.39 0.04 -9.39
N VAL A 65 5.72 -0.71 -10.44
CA VAL A 65 5.52 -2.17 -10.53
C VAL A 65 6.13 -2.94 -9.34
N PRO A 66 7.45 -2.86 -9.06
CA PRO A 66 8.04 -3.62 -7.96
C PRO A 66 7.47 -3.22 -6.60
N ILE A 67 7.22 -1.92 -6.37
CA ILE A 67 6.61 -1.42 -5.13
C ILE A 67 5.24 -2.08 -4.90
N ILE A 68 4.42 -2.12 -5.93
CA ILE A 68 3.07 -2.68 -5.86
C ILE A 68 3.11 -4.20 -5.70
N GLN A 69 4.05 -4.89 -6.34
CA GLN A 69 4.25 -6.32 -6.17
C GLN A 69 4.63 -6.69 -4.74
N ASP A 70 5.57 -5.97 -4.15
CA ASP A 70 6.04 -6.23 -2.77
C ASP A 70 4.92 -6.00 -1.75
N LEU A 71 4.17 -4.90 -1.90
CA LEU A 71 3.02 -4.61 -1.04
C LEU A 71 1.92 -5.67 -1.20
N ALA A 72 1.61 -6.09 -2.44
CA ALA A 72 0.62 -7.12 -2.69
C ALA A 72 1.01 -8.48 -2.08
N GLN A 73 2.29 -8.84 -2.13
CA GLN A 73 2.80 -10.06 -1.50
C GLN A 73 2.64 -10.00 0.02
N ALA A 74 3.01 -8.88 0.65
CA ALA A 74 2.84 -8.69 2.08
C ALA A 74 1.36 -8.75 2.50
N ILE A 75 0.47 -8.08 1.76
CA ILE A 75 -0.97 -8.13 2.02
C ILE A 75 -1.51 -9.56 1.92
N SER A 76 -1.09 -10.31 0.89
CA SER A 76 -1.53 -11.70 0.69
C SER A 76 -1.15 -12.62 1.86
N LYS A 77 -0.04 -12.31 2.54
CA LYS A 77 0.49 -13.08 3.68
C LYS A 77 -0.15 -12.66 4.99
N ASP A 78 -0.18 -11.36 5.27
CA ASP A 78 -0.44 -10.84 6.61
C ASP A 78 -1.91 -10.40 6.80
N THR A 79 -2.60 -9.96 5.73
CA THR A 79 -4.01 -9.55 5.79
C THR A 79 -4.78 -9.80 4.47
N PRO A 80 -4.92 -11.07 4.05
CA PRO A 80 -5.56 -11.40 2.76
C PRO A 80 -7.05 -11.03 2.71
N GLU A 81 -7.69 -10.83 3.88
CA GLU A 81 -9.10 -10.49 3.97
C GLU A 81 -9.40 -8.99 3.94
N ALA A 82 -8.37 -8.13 3.87
CA ALA A 82 -8.56 -6.69 3.83
C ALA A 82 -9.13 -6.21 2.48
N HIS A 83 -9.88 -5.11 2.51
CA HIS A 83 -10.18 -4.32 1.32
C HIS A 83 -8.92 -3.55 0.92
N ILE A 84 -8.52 -3.63 -0.34
CA ILE A 84 -7.34 -2.98 -0.89
C ILE A 84 -7.81 -1.85 -1.79
N LEU A 85 -7.44 -0.61 -1.44
CA LEU A 85 -7.73 0.60 -2.21
C LEU A 85 -6.45 1.11 -2.87
N ILE A 86 -6.45 1.19 -4.20
CA ILE A 86 -5.25 1.43 -5.00
C ILE A 86 -5.29 2.83 -5.59
N ILE A 87 -4.33 3.67 -5.20
CA ILE A 87 -4.19 5.05 -5.69
C ILE A 87 -3.10 5.21 -6.78
N PRO A 88 -1.94 4.50 -6.78
CA PRO A 88 -0.86 4.86 -7.68
C PRO A 88 -1.19 4.60 -9.14
N ASN A 89 -0.79 5.57 -9.98
CA ASN A 89 -0.91 5.49 -11.42
C ASN A 89 0.17 4.60 -12.06
N PRO A 90 -0.13 3.95 -13.19
CA PRO A 90 -1.47 3.76 -13.80
C PRO A 90 -2.38 2.83 -13.01
N VAL A 91 -3.57 3.31 -12.62
CA VAL A 91 -4.53 2.50 -11.84
C VAL A 91 -4.94 1.19 -12.55
N ASN A 92 -5.16 1.23 -13.86
CA ASN A 92 -5.56 0.05 -14.64
C ASN A 92 -4.49 -1.07 -14.58
N SER A 93 -3.22 -0.70 -14.60
CA SER A 93 -2.13 -1.67 -14.55
C SER A 93 -1.82 -2.11 -13.12
N THR A 94 -1.89 -1.22 -12.14
CA THR A 94 -1.63 -1.55 -10.73
C THR A 94 -2.70 -2.49 -10.17
N ILE A 95 -3.98 -2.29 -10.51
CA ILE A 95 -5.07 -3.24 -10.19
C ILE A 95 -4.77 -4.63 -10.78
N SER A 96 -4.35 -4.69 -12.03
CA SER A 96 -4.03 -5.96 -12.70
C SER A 96 -2.88 -6.69 -12.01
N ILE A 97 -1.82 -5.96 -11.63
CA ILE A 97 -0.66 -6.53 -10.93
C ILE A 97 -1.05 -7.11 -9.58
N ILE A 98 -1.77 -6.33 -8.75
CA ILE A 98 -2.22 -6.79 -7.43
C ILE A 98 -3.10 -8.03 -7.56
N THR A 99 -4.04 -8.00 -8.50
CA THR A 99 -4.94 -9.11 -8.79
C THR A 99 -4.16 -10.38 -9.12
N GLU A 100 -3.15 -10.31 -9.99
CA GLU A 100 -2.35 -11.47 -10.37
C GLU A 100 -1.48 -11.99 -9.22
N VAL A 101 -0.91 -11.11 -8.38
CA VAL A 101 -0.18 -11.53 -7.17
C VAL A 101 -1.11 -12.27 -6.20
N LEU A 102 -2.29 -11.72 -5.92
CA LEU A 102 -3.27 -12.34 -5.03
C LEU A 102 -3.81 -13.67 -5.57
N LYS A 103 -4.01 -13.78 -6.89
CA LYS A 103 -4.42 -15.04 -7.54
C LYS A 103 -3.34 -16.11 -7.38
N LYS A 104 -2.07 -15.78 -7.61
CA LYS A 104 -0.93 -16.70 -7.39
C LYS A 104 -0.85 -17.18 -5.95
N ALA A 105 -1.19 -16.32 -4.98
CA ALA A 105 -1.27 -16.68 -3.57
C ALA A 105 -2.56 -17.43 -3.18
N SER A 106 -3.51 -17.64 -4.11
CA SER A 106 -4.85 -18.19 -3.83
C SER A 106 -5.64 -17.38 -2.79
N LYS A 107 -5.45 -16.05 -2.77
CA LYS A 107 -6.09 -15.09 -1.84
C LYS A 107 -6.92 -14.01 -2.55
N PHE A 108 -7.06 -14.09 -3.87
CA PHE A 108 -7.81 -13.09 -4.62
C PHE A 108 -9.32 -13.18 -4.34
N ASN A 109 -9.90 -12.03 -3.96
CA ASN A 109 -11.34 -11.84 -3.88
C ASN A 109 -11.72 -10.59 -4.70
N PRO A 110 -12.53 -10.75 -5.78
CA PRO A 110 -12.86 -9.64 -6.68
C PRO A 110 -13.68 -8.53 -6.00
N THR A 111 -14.31 -8.79 -4.86
CA THR A 111 -15.09 -7.78 -4.11
C THR A 111 -14.23 -6.95 -3.15
N LYS A 112 -12.93 -7.26 -3.04
CA LYS A 112 -12.01 -6.64 -2.07
C LYS A 112 -10.89 -5.82 -2.70
N VAL A 113 -10.79 -5.74 -4.03
CA VAL A 113 -9.76 -4.96 -4.73
C VAL A 113 -10.41 -3.81 -5.50
N TRP A 114 -10.02 -2.57 -5.20
CA TRP A 114 -10.64 -1.34 -5.68
C TRP A 114 -9.60 -0.33 -6.15
#